data_AF-A0A839WGJ6-F1
#
_entry.id   AF-A0A839WGJ6-F1
#
_cell.length_a   1.000
_cell.length_b   1.000
_cell.length_c   1.000
_cell.angle_alpha   90.00
_cell.angle_beta   90.00
_cell.angle_gamma   90.00
#
_symmetry.space_group_name_H-M   'P 1'
#
loop_
_entity.id
_entity.type
_entity.pdbx_description
1 polymer ?
#
loop_
_entity_poly.entity_id
_entity_poly.type
_entity_poly.pdbx_seq_one_letter_code
_entity_poly.pdbx_strand_id
1 'polypeptide(L)'
;MQQLRKGGLRLLTTGEIQLASTVFRYCIQYHKVWIHFESYLPFNLQNLDTAMTPNGEIWFQDKVYRDDYSISGPDLQHIFIHEMMHVYQQQRGMFVRTRGLFSWAADYFYDLTKKNLSHYSMEQQACIIADYWLLLQYGFNKYSYLIKYKDYNPAENVKDLIKKYQQVIQGITV
;
A
#
# COMPACT_ATOMS: atom_id res chain seq x y z
N MET A 1 1.87 24.27 -4.33
CA MET A 1 2.79 23.33 -5.00
C MET A 1 2.43 23.28 -6.47
N GLN A 2 3.41 23.16 -7.36
CA GLN A 2 3.18 23.07 -8.80
C GLN A 2 2.67 21.65 -9.13
N GLN A 3 1.54 21.53 -9.83
CA GLN A 3 0.98 20.24 -10.23
C GLN A 3 1.95 19.51 -11.16
N LEU A 4 2.22 18.24 -10.86
CA LEU A 4 3.03 17.41 -11.73
C LEU A 4 2.21 17.02 -12.97
N ARG A 5 2.82 17.09 -14.15
CA ARG A 5 2.20 16.64 -15.39
C ARG A 5 2.49 15.15 -15.60
N LYS A 6 1.63 14.46 -16.37
CA LYS A 6 1.87 13.08 -16.80
C LYS A 6 3.23 12.97 -17.50
N GLY A 7 3.98 11.90 -17.19
CA GLY A 7 5.39 11.73 -17.53
C GLY A 7 6.36 12.39 -16.53
N GLY A 8 5.83 12.99 -15.46
CA GLY A 8 6.62 13.64 -14.43
C GLY A 8 7.12 12.67 -13.36
N LEU A 9 8.19 13.10 -12.67
CA LEU A 9 8.85 12.38 -11.60
C LEU A 9 9.02 13.29 -10.39
N ARG A 10 8.75 12.79 -9.18
CA ARG A 10 8.98 13.52 -7.93
C ARG A 10 9.40 12.61 -6.79
N LEU A 11 10.02 13.20 -5.76
CA LEU A 11 10.18 12.56 -4.47
C LEU A 11 8.88 12.64 -3.65
N LEU A 12 8.84 11.89 -2.55
CA LEU A 12 7.78 12.00 -1.55
C LEU A 12 7.69 13.42 -0.98
N THR A 13 6.47 13.90 -0.76
CA THR A 13 6.24 15.14 0.00
C THR A 13 6.51 14.92 1.48
N THR A 14 6.70 15.99 2.26
CA THR A 14 6.82 15.89 3.72
C THR A 14 5.60 15.23 4.35
N GLY A 15 4.40 15.51 3.84
CA GLY A 15 3.16 14.90 4.32
C GLY A 15 3.10 13.40 4.03
N GLU A 16 3.55 12.97 2.84
CA GLU A 16 3.62 11.54 2.47
C GLU A 16 4.62 10.77 3.32
N ILE A 17 5.77 11.38 3.63
CA ILE A 17 6.75 10.80 4.56
C ILE A 17 6.12 10.64 5.95
N GLN A 18 5.41 11.66 6.44
CA GLN A 18 4.71 11.57 7.72
C GLN A 18 3.66 10.47 7.71
N LEU A 19 2.82 10.41 6.67
CA LEU A 19 1.80 9.37 6.48
C LEU A 19 2.43 7.97 6.50
N ALA A 20 3.44 7.71 5.66
CA ALA A 20 4.10 6.41 5.60
C ALA A 20 4.82 6.06 6.93
N SER A 21 5.38 7.06 7.62
CA SER A 21 6.07 6.86 8.89
C SER A 21 5.16 6.38 10.03
N THR A 22 3.84 6.58 9.91
CA THR A 22 2.88 6.01 10.87
C THR A 22 2.87 4.48 10.88
N VAL A 23 3.30 3.87 9.76
CA VAL A 23 3.36 2.42 9.58
C VAL A 23 4.80 1.93 9.61
N PHE A 24 5.66 2.51 8.75
CA PHE A 24 6.99 1.98 8.48
C PHE A 24 8.09 2.63 9.31
N ARG A 25 7.78 3.72 10.04
CA ARG A 25 8.72 4.49 10.86
C ARG A 25 10.06 4.74 10.14
N TYR A 26 11.16 4.20 10.63
CA TYR A 26 12.50 4.36 10.05
C TYR A 26 12.94 3.20 9.15
N CYS A 27 12.05 2.25 8.86
CA CYS A 27 12.37 1.06 8.08
C CYS A 27 12.51 1.31 6.57
N ILE A 28 12.13 2.50 6.09
CA ILE A 28 12.22 2.92 4.70
C ILE A 28 13.14 4.14 4.60
N GLN A 29 14.06 4.10 3.64
CA GLN A 29 14.87 5.26 3.25
C GLN A 29 14.05 6.18 2.35
N TYR A 30 13.14 6.97 2.92
CA TYR A 30 12.15 7.77 2.18
C TYR A 30 12.76 8.72 1.14
N HIS A 31 13.96 9.25 1.41
CA HIS A 31 14.68 10.15 0.49
C HIS A 31 15.12 9.47 -0.82
N LYS A 32 14.98 8.14 -0.94
CA LYS A 32 15.27 7.38 -2.16
C LYS A 32 14.01 6.94 -2.90
N VAL A 33 12.83 7.26 -2.38
CA VAL A 33 11.56 6.80 -2.95
C VAL A 33 11.06 7.80 -3.97
N TRP A 34 10.96 7.36 -5.22
CA TRP A 34 10.45 8.15 -6.33
C TRP A 34 9.01 7.78 -6.66
N ILE A 35 8.22 8.79 -7.02
CA ILE A 35 6.87 8.67 -7.56
C ILE A 35 6.89 9.15 -9.01
N HIS A 36 6.45 8.28 -9.90
CA HIS A 36 6.25 8.53 -11.32
C HIS A 36 4.76 8.72 -11.60
N PHE A 37 4.43 9.80 -12.31
CA PHE A 37 3.10 10.01 -12.87
C PHE A 37 3.05 9.46 -14.30
N GLU A 38 3.21 8.15 -14.47
CA GLU A 38 3.20 7.50 -15.78
C GLU A 38 2.91 5.99 -15.66
N SER A 39 2.70 5.34 -16.81
CA SER A 39 2.67 3.89 -16.93
C SER A 39 4.07 3.30 -16.72
N TYR A 40 4.20 2.30 -15.84
CA TYR A 40 5.37 1.44 -15.80
C TYR A 40 5.47 0.53 -17.03
N LEU A 41 4.32 0.06 -17.54
CA LEU A 41 4.28 -0.83 -18.70
C LEU A 41 4.38 -0.04 -20.02
N PRO A 42 5.07 -0.58 -21.04
CA PRO A 42 5.17 0.07 -22.34
C PRO A 42 3.78 0.24 -22.97
N PHE A 43 3.66 1.22 -23.87
CA PHE A 43 2.42 1.53 -24.60
C PHE A 43 1.21 1.88 -23.71
N ASN A 44 1.44 2.36 -22.47
CA ASN A 44 0.37 2.66 -21.50
C ASN A 44 -0.54 1.45 -21.19
N LEU A 45 0.00 0.23 -21.24
CA LEU A 45 -0.75 -0.99 -20.94
C LEU A 45 -1.12 -1.16 -19.46
N GLN A 46 -0.59 -0.31 -18.57
CA GLN A 46 -1.04 -0.26 -17.17
C GLN A 46 -2.40 0.45 -17.12
N ASN A 47 -3.42 -0.19 -16.52
CA ASN A 47 -4.74 0.45 -16.47
C ASN A 47 -4.72 1.74 -15.65
N LEU A 48 -5.59 2.68 -16.04
CA LEU A 48 -5.55 4.06 -15.55
C LEU A 48 -5.84 4.21 -14.05
N ASP A 49 -6.44 3.21 -13.44
CA ASP A 49 -6.87 3.12 -12.05
C ASP A 49 -5.85 2.42 -11.13
N THR A 50 -4.58 2.31 -11.53
CA THR A 50 -3.60 1.52 -10.77
C THR A 50 -2.23 2.11 -10.58
N ALA A 51 -1.56 1.52 -9.60
CA ALA A 51 -0.18 1.74 -9.24
C ALA A 51 0.66 0.46 -9.42
N MET A 52 1.98 0.62 -9.54
CA MET A 52 2.95 -0.47 -9.56
C MET A 52 4.24 -0.05 -8.85
N THR A 53 4.90 -0.97 -8.13
CA THR A 53 6.18 -0.69 -7.40
C THR A 53 7.29 -1.74 -7.64
N PRO A 54 7.78 -1.92 -8.88
CA PRO A 54 8.65 -3.04 -9.27
C PRO A 54 10.07 -3.02 -8.73
N ASN A 55 10.60 -1.83 -8.45
CA ASN A 55 12.02 -1.66 -8.11
C ASN A 55 12.22 -0.70 -6.94
N GLY A 56 11.18 -0.48 -6.13
CA GLY A 56 11.22 0.43 -4.97
C GLY A 56 10.86 1.88 -5.29
N GLU A 57 10.53 2.17 -6.54
CA GLU A 57 9.86 3.40 -6.98
C GLU A 57 8.40 3.08 -7.34
N ILE A 58 7.52 4.07 -7.31
CA ILE A 58 6.07 3.87 -7.45
C ILE A 58 5.57 4.58 -8.72
N TRP A 59 4.86 3.85 -9.58
CA TRP A 59 4.23 4.37 -10.80
C TRP A 59 2.72 4.45 -10.63
N PHE A 60 2.19 5.66 -10.48
CA PHE A 60 0.75 5.89 -10.42
C PHE A 60 0.21 6.38 -11.76
N GLN A 61 -0.87 5.75 -12.23
CA GLN A 61 -1.61 6.21 -13.39
C GLN A 61 -2.62 7.32 -13.08
N ASP A 62 -3.10 7.96 -14.14
CA ASP A 62 -3.93 9.17 -14.13
C ASP A 62 -5.08 9.21 -13.11
N LYS A 63 -5.85 8.12 -12.94
CA LYS A 63 -6.99 8.15 -12.01
C LYS A 63 -6.56 8.10 -10.54
N VAL A 64 -5.40 7.50 -10.25
CA VAL A 64 -4.87 7.28 -8.89
C VAL A 64 -3.69 8.19 -8.53
N TYR A 65 -3.13 8.94 -9.49
CA TYR A 65 -2.06 9.88 -9.23
C TYR A 65 -2.55 11.07 -8.39
N ARG A 66 -1.78 11.47 -7.38
CA ARG A 66 -1.99 12.74 -6.66
C ARG A 66 -0.65 13.42 -6.39
N ASP A 67 -0.68 14.75 -6.35
CA ASP A 67 0.50 15.55 -6.00
C ASP A 67 0.92 15.35 -4.54
N ASP A 68 -0.05 15.03 -3.67
CA ASP A 68 0.21 14.70 -2.26
C ASP A 68 -0.87 13.72 -1.72
N TYR A 69 -0.47 12.49 -1.43
CA TYR A 69 -1.37 11.46 -0.88
C TYR A 69 -1.79 11.75 0.55
N SER A 70 -1.01 12.48 1.35
CA SER A 70 -1.31 12.74 2.77
C SER A 70 -2.53 13.63 2.98
N ILE A 71 -2.88 14.45 2.00
CA ILE A 71 -4.07 15.31 2.01
C ILE A 71 -5.19 14.77 1.11
N SER A 72 -5.02 13.55 0.56
CA SER A 72 -6.01 12.89 -0.27
C SER A 72 -7.02 12.09 0.58
N GLY A 73 -8.09 11.60 -0.06
CA GLY A 73 -9.09 10.76 0.63
C GLY A 73 -8.54 9.38 1.05
N PRO A 74 -9.23 8.68 1.98
CA PRO A 74 -8.76 7.42 2.55
C PRO A 74 -8.41 6.34 1.54
N ASP A 75 -9.15 6.25 0.42
CA ASP A 75 -8.90 5.31 -0.68
C ASP A 75 -7.51 5.50 -1.29
N LEU A 76 -7.11 6.76 -1.50
CA LEU A 76 -5.83 7.12 -2.11
C LEU A 76 -4.68 7.06 -1.10
N GLN A 77 -4.95 7.30 0.18
CA GLN A 77 -3.99 7.03 1.24
C GLN A 77 -3.77 5.51 1.42
N HIS A 78 -4.82 4.70 1.31
CA HIS A 78 -4.77 3.24 1.44
C HIS A 78 -3.91 2.61 0.34
N ILE A 79 -4.18 2.95 -0.94
CA ILE A 79 -3.32 2.48 -2.06
C ILE A 79 -1.88 2.99 -1.90
N PHE A 80 -1.66 4.22 -1.42
CA PHE A 80 -0.31 4.71 -1.16
C PHE A 80 0.42 3.88 -0.10
N ILE A 81 -0.23 3.54 1.02
CA ILE A 81 0.36 2.67 2.06
C ILE A 81 0.63 1.25 1.52
N HIS A 82 -0.26 0.72 0.66
CA HIS A 82 -0.05 -0.56 -0.04
C HIS A 82 1.23 -0.52 -0.86
N GLU A 83 1.40 0.47 -1.73
CA GLU A 83 2.60 0.59 -2.56
C GLU A 83 3.86 0.84 -1.73
N MET A 84 3.77 1.59 -0.63
CA MET A 84 4.89 1.77 0.30
C MET A 84 5.33 0.46 0.97
N MET A 85 4.45 -0.52 1.12
CA MET A 85 4.85 -1.87 1.58
C MET A 85 5.71 -2.58 0.53
N HIS A 86 5.45 -2.39 -0.77
CA HIS A 86 6.33 -2.91 -1.82
C HIS A 86 7.69 -2.21 -1.85
N VAL A 87 7.74 -0.90 -1.57
CA VAL A 87 9.01 -0.19 -1.37
C VAL A 87 9.80 -0.80 -0.22
N TYR A 88 9.15 -1.02 0.93
CA TYR A 88 9.78 -1.67 2.09
C TYR A 88 10.33 -3.06 1.74
N GLN A 89 9.54 -3.86 1.04
CA GLN A 89 9.92 -5.20 0.58
C GLN A 89 11.18 -5.14 -0.29
N GLN A 90 11.21 -4.23 -1.27
CA GLN A 90 12.34 -4.06 -2.17
C GLN A 90 13.61 -3.64 -1.43
N GLN A 91 13.52 -2.68 -0.49
CA GLN A 91 14.68 -2.20 0.26
C GLN A 91 15.31 -3.28 1.17
N ARG A 92 14.59 -4.38 1.42
CA ARG A 92 15.10 -5.56 2.14
C ARG A 92 15.55 -6.70 1.23
N GLY A 93 15.73 -6.43 -0.06
CA GLY A 93 16.21 -7.41 -1.03
C GLY A 93 15.18 -8.49 -1.37
N MET A 94 13.91 -8.29 -1.02
CA MET A 94 12.85 -9.19 -1.46
C MET A 94 12.61 -8.93 -2.95
N PHE A 95 12.67 -9.97 -3.78
CA PHE A 95 12.42 -9.85 -5.21
C PHE A 95 10.94 -9.53 -5.46
N VAL A 96 10.61 -8.25 -5.44
CA VAL A 96 9.31 -7.75 -5.83
C VAL A 96 9.25 -7.81 -7.35
N ARG A 97 8.95 -8.98 -7.91
CA ARG A 97 8.37 -9.01 -9.27
C ARG A 97 6.96 -8.42 -9.13
N THR A 98 6.82 -7.10 -8.91
CA THR A 98 5.47 -6.53 -8.86
C THR A 98 4.87 -6.74 -10.23
N ARG A 99 3.79 -7.48 -10.25
CA ARG A 99 2.95 -7.63 -11.43
C ARG A 99 1.92 -6.50 -11.49
N GLY A 100 2.23 -5.35 -10.86
CA GLY A 100 1.31 -4.26 -10.61
C GLY A 100 0.07 -4.71 -9.85
N LEU A 101 -0.86 -3.80 -9.65
CA LEU A 101 -2.22 -4.14 -9.26
C LEU A 101 -2.97 -5.04 -10.28
N PHE A 102 -2.28 -5.62 -11.28
CA PHE A 102 -2.84 -6.47 -12.35
C PHE A 102 -1.95 -7.64 -12.76
N SER A 103 -1.66 -8.57 -11.84
CA SER A 103 -1.71 -9.95 -12.29
C SER A 103 -3.11 -10.48 -12.06
N TRP A 104 -3.79 -10.87 -13.13
CA TRP A 104 -4.94 -11.78 -13.10
C TRP A 104 -4.70 -13.07 -12.29
N ALA A 105 -3.44 -13.35 -11.90
CA ALA A 105 -3.03 -14.51 -11.12
C ALA A 105 -2.57 -14.19 -9.68
N ALA A 106 -2.59 -12.93 -9.23
CA ALA A 106 -2.20 -12.57 -7.85
C ALA A 106 -3.41 -12.64 -6.91
N ASP A 107 -3.29 -13.38 -5.81
CA ASP A 107 -4.30 -13.40 -4.75
C ASP A 107 -4.05 -12.21 -3.80
N TYR A 108 -4.96 -11.24 -3.83
CA TYR A 108 -4.96 -10.08 -2.93
C TYR A 108 -5.68 -10.37 -1.62
N PHE A 109 -6.53 -11.39 -1.61
CA PHE A 109 -7.39 -11.67 -0.48
C PHE A 109 -6.68 -12.56 0.55
N TYR A 110 -6.90 -12.31 1.83
CA TYR A 110 -6.23 -13.00 2.93
C TYR A 110 -7.20 -13.31 4.08
N ASP A 111 -6.78 -14.16 5.01
CA ASP A 111 -7.61 -14.77 6.05
C ASP A 111 -7.07 -14.61 7.49
N LEU A 112 -5.93 -13.92 7.68
CA LEU A 112 -5.25 -13.76 8.98
C LEU A 112 -4.99 -15.07 9.78
N THR A 113 -5.00 -16.24 9.11
CA THR A 113 -4.77 -17.54 9.74
C THR A 113 -3.29 -17.91 9.92
N LYS A 114 -2.37 -17.26 9.18
CA LYS A 114 -0.95 -17.60 9.20
C LYS A 114 -0.24 -16.90 10.35
N LYS A 115 0.76 -17.58 10.92
CA LYS A 115 1.48 -17.17 12.13
C LYS A 115 2.09 -15.76 12.05
N ASN A 116 2.70 -15.42 10.91
CA ASN A 116 3.47 -14.19 10.73
C ASN A 116 3.26 -13.65 9.31
N LEU A 117 3.47 -12.34 9.12
CA LEU A 117 3.29 -11.68 7.83
C LEU A 117 4.12 -12.30 6.70
N SER A 118 5.33 -12.79 6.98
CA SER A 118 6.21 -13.41 5.98
C SER A 118 5.65 -14.69 5.34
N HIS A 119 4.63 -15.32 5.95
CA HIS A 119 3.97 -16.49 5.38
C HIS A 119 2.88 -16.11 4.35
N TYR A 120 2.56 -14.83 4.22
CA TYR A 120 1.67 -14.30 3.19
C TYR A 120 2.44 -13.96 1.90
N SER A 121 1.75 -14.02 0.76
CA SER A 121 2.32 -13.55 -0.51
C SER A 121 2.61 -12.04 -0.43
N MET A 122 3.53 -11.53 -1.25
CA MET A 122 3.94 -10.11 -1.21
C MET A 122 2.75 -9.14 -1.30
N GLU A 123 1.78 -9.44 -2.17
CA GLU A 123 0.55 -8.68 -2.32
C GLU A 123 -0.35 -8.79 -1.08
N GLN A 124 -0.52 -9.99 -0.51
CA GLN A 124 -1.26 -10.17 0.74
C GLN A 124 -0.60 -9.40 1.90
N GLN A 125 0.74 -9.37 1.96
CA GLN A 125 1.45 -8.57 2.97
C GLN A 125 1.12 -7.07 2.83
N ALA A 126 1.12 -6.55 1.61
CA ALA A 126 0.76 -5.17 1.32
C ALA A 126 -0.70 -4.87 1.67
N CYS A 127 -1.64 -5.74 1.28
CA CYS A 127 -3.05 -5.62 1.66
C CYS A 127 -3.25 -5.63 3.18
N ILE A 128 -2.62 -6.56 3.90
CA ILE A 128 -2.73 -6.67 5.36
C ILE A 128 -2.25 -5.39 6.05
N ILE A 129 -1.14 -4.81 5.59
CA ILE A 129 -0.58 -3.58 6.17
C ILE A 129 -1.47 -2.37 5.86
N ALA A 130 -1.93 -2.23 4.61
CA ALA A 130 -2.81 -1.14 4.21
C ALA A 130 -4.17 -1.20 4.92
N ASP A 131 -4.77 -2.39 5.02
CA ASP A 131 -6.02 -2.62 5.73
C ASP A 131 -5.85 -2.37 7.24
N TYR A 132 -4.74 -2.80 7.85
CA TYR A 132 -4.47 -2.50 9.26
C TYR A 132 -4.35 -1.00 9.52
N TRP A 133 -3.65 -0.26 8.66
CA TRP A 133 -3.58 1.20 8.76
C TRP A 133 -4.98 1.84 8.63
N LEU A 134 -5.78 1.41 7.65
CA LEU A 134 -7.15 1.91 7.44
C LEU A 134 -8.04 1.63 8.66
N LEU A 135 -7.92 0.44 9.25
CA LEU A 135 -8.64 0.06 10.47
C LEU A 135 -8.34 1.00 11.64
N LEU A 136 -7.06 1.36 11.84
CA LEU A 136 -6.63 2.23 12.92
C LEU A 136 -7.05 3.70 12.71
N GLN A 137 -7.00 4.19 11.47
CA GLN A 137 -7.28 5.60 11.18
C GLN A 137 -8.77 5.89 11.02
N TYR A 138 -9.50 5.00 10.35
CA TYR A 138 -10.87 5.27 9.89
C TYR A 138 -11.87 4.17 10.26
N GLY A 139 -11.39 2.98 10.62
CA GLY A 139 -12.21 1.78 10.71
C GLY A 139 -12.70 1.29 9.33
N PHE A 140 -13.40 0.15 9.31
CA PHE A 140 -13.83 -0.48 8.05
C PHE A 140 -15.26 -0.17 7.62
N ASN A 141 -16.11 0.38 8.50
CA ASN A 141 -17.55 0.50 8.22
C ASN A 141 -17.84 1.21 6.88
N LYS A 142 -17.25 2.39 6.66
CA LYS A 142 -17.41 3.16 5.42
C LYS A 142 -16.52 2.71 4.28
N TYR A 143 -15.53 1.85 4.55
CA TYR A 143 -14.41 1.55 3.64
C TYR A 143 -14.26 0.04 3.38
N SER A 144 -15.30 -0.75 3.66
CA SER A 144 -15.30 -2.22 3.50
C SER A 144 -15.17 -2.67 2.04
N TYR A 145 -15.35 -1.78 1.07
CA TYR A 145 -15.10 -2.06 -0.35
C TYR A 145 -13.60 -2.05 -0.70
N LEU A 146 -12.75 -1.44 0.13
CA LEU A 146 -11.29 -1.40 -0.07
C LEU A 146 -10.62 -2.68 0.44
N ILE A 147 -11.09 -3.20 1.58
CA ILE A 147 -10.41 -4.28 2.31
C ILE A 147 -10.38 -5.59 1.52
N LYS A 148 -9.34 -6.39 1.76
CA LYS A 148 -9.15 -7.72 1.15
C LYS A 148 -9.25 -8.86 2.15
N TYR A 149 -9.58 -8.55 3.40
CA TYR A 149 -9.82 -9.56 4.44
C TYR A 149 -11.09 -10.37 4.16
N LYS A 150 -10.94 -11.67 3.87
CA LYS A 150 -12.01 -12.59 3.45
C LYS A 150 -13.08 -12.76 4.54
N ASP A 151 -12.67 -12.78 5.80
CA ASP A 151 -13.52 -13.13 6.94
C ASP A 151 -13.97 -11.88 7.73
N TYR A 152 -14.05 -10.71 7.06
CA TYR A 152 -14.50 -9.50 7.73
C TYR A 152 -15.98 -9.60 8.13
N ASN A 153 -16.22 -9.48 9.43
CA ASN A 153 -17.56 -9.36 10.00
C ASN A 153 -17.76 -7.94 10.56
N PRO A 154 -18.67 -7.12 10.01
CA PRO A 154 -18.96 -5.78 10.54
C PRO A 154 -19.44 -5.75 12.00
N ALA A 155 -19.96 -6.87 12.51
CA ALA A 155 -20.39 -7.03 13.90
C ALA A 155 -19.24 -7.44 14.84
N GLU A 156 -18.06 -7.76 14.31
CA GLU A 156 -16.89 -8.09 15.14
C GLU A 156 -16.44 -6.89 15.97
N ASN A 157 -16.01 -7.14 17.20
CA ASN A 157 -15.44 -6.12 18.04
C ASN A 157 -14.12 -5.58 17.43
N VAL A 158 -14.06 -4.25 17.22
CA VAL A 158 -12.90 -3.59 16.61
C VAL A 158 -11.59 -3.87 17.37
N LYS A 159 -11.62 -3.96 18.71
CA LYS A 159 -10.41 -4.25 19.50
C LYS A 159 -9.89 -5.66 19.24
N ASP A 160 -10.78 -6.63 19.06
CA ASP A 160 -10.38 -8.00 18.79
C ASP A 160 -9.90 -8.16 17.34
N LEU A 161 -10.53 -7.46 16.40
CA LEU A 161 -10.02 -7.35 15.03
C LEU A 161 -8.61 -6.75 14.99
N ILE A 162 -8.37 -5.64 15.71
CA ILE A 162 -7.03 -5.04 15.84
C ILE A 162 -6.02 -6.07 16.36
N LYS A 163 -6.38 -6.86 17.39
CA LYS A 163 -5.49 -7.90 17.92
C LYS A 163 -5.16 -8.97 16.87
N LYS A 164 -6.12 -9.37 16.02
CA LYS A 164 -5.86 -10.35 14.94
C LYS A 164 -4.80 -9.83 13.97
N TYR A 165 -4.91 -8.59 13.53
CA TYR A 165 -3.88 -7.97 12.69
C TYR A 165 -2.53 -7.89 13.41
N GLN A 166 -2.54 -7.44 14.67
CA GLN A 166 -1.32 -7.31 15.48
C GLN A 166 -0.60 -8.64 15.68
N GLN A 167 -1.31 -9.78 15.77
CA GLN A 167 -0.71 -11.10 15.85
C GLN A 167 0.10 -11.46 14.61
N VAL A 168 -0.38 -11.07 13.42
CA VAL A 168 0.28 -11.37 12.14
C VAL A 168 1.43 -10.40 11.84
N ILE A 169 1.26 -9.11 12.16
CA ILE A 169 2.18 -8.03 11.77
C ILE A 169 3.41 -7.91 12.71
N GLN A 170 3.50 -8.72 13.77
CA GLN A 170 4.61 -8.68 14.72
C GLN A 170 5.98 -8.67 14.00
N GLY A 171 6.75 -7.59 14.19
CA GLY A 171 8.07 -7.40 13.59
C GLY A 171 8.17 -6.34 12.47
N ILE A 172 7.05 -5.76 11.99
CA ILE A 172 7.07 -4.63 11.04
C ILE A 172 6.80 -3.29 11.72
N THR A 173 5.92 -3.29 12.72
CA THR A 173 5.68 -2.14 13.61
C THR A 173 6.40 -2.36 14.93
N VAL A 174 7.39 -1.53 15.22
CA VAL A 174 7.97 -1.34 16.56
C VAL A 174 7.64 0.08 16.98
#